data_AF-U4PUM3-F1
#
_entry.id   AF-U4PUM3-F1
#
_cell.length_a   1.000
_cell.length_b   1.000
_cell.length_c   1.000
_cell.angle_alpha   90.00
_cell.angle_beta   90.00
_cell.angle_gamma   90.00
#
_symmetry.space_group_name_H-M   'P 1'
#
loop_
_entity.id
_entity.type
_entity.pdbx_description
1 polymer ?
#
loop_
_entity_poly.entity_id
_entity_poly.type
_entity_poly.pdbx_seq_one_letter_code
_entity_poly.pdbx_strand_id
1 'polypeptide(L)'
;MLLSMMRQFEAASQKYADENGIARDPDWFMLKLQEEVGEVTQAWNRLTGRGRSRGRSEEEMKRDLADETADLLGHVLLLAHRNGLDLENAIERKWRFKPGA
;
A
#
# COMPACT_ATOMS: atom_id res chain seq x y z
N MET A 1 16.10 4.76 -4.54
CA MET A 1 15.38 4.84 -3.24
C MET A 1 14.25 3.82 -3.18
N LEU A 2 13.43 3.77 -4.24
CA LEU A 2 12.25 2.89 -4.30
C LEU A 2 12.63 1.41 -4.26
N LEU A 3 13.75 1.00 -4.87
CA LEU A 3 14.23 -0.37 -4.76
C LEU A 3 14.50 -0.80 -3.31
N SER A 4 14.99 0.11 -2.45
CA SER A 4 15.19 -0.19 -1.04
C SER A 4 13.86 -0.40 -0.32
N MET A 5 12.88 0.48 -0.58
CA MET A 5 11.54 0.35 -0.01
C MET A 5 10.86 -0.95 -0.47
N MET A 6 10.92 -1.28 -1.76
CA MET A 6 10.39 -2.53 -2.31
C MET A 6 10.94 -3.75 -1.57
N ARG A 7 12.25 -3.79 -1.30
CA ARG A 7 12.86 -4.89 -0.54
C ARG A 7 12.43 -4.94 0.93
N GLN A 8 12.25 -3.78 1.57
CA GLN A 8 11.79 -3.70 2.96
C GLN A 8 10.33 -4.16 3.08
N PHE A 9 9.45 -3.69 2.18
CA PHE A 9 8.07 -4.15 2.10
C PHE A 9 7.99 -5.65 1.81
N GLU A 10 8.81 -6.15 0.88
CA GLU A 10 8.86 -7.59 0.58
C GLU A 10 9.26 -8.42 1.80
N ALA A 11 10.29 -8.01 2.54
CA ALA A 11 10.70 -8.70 3.76
C ALA A 11 9.60 -8.70 4.84
N ALA A 12 8.94 -7.56 5.04
CA ALA A 12 7.82 -7.45 5.99
C ALA A 12 6.62 -8.31 5.56
N SER A 13 6.24 -8.25 4.28
CA SER A 13 5.12 -9.01 3.71
C SER A 13 5.38 -10.52 3.72
N GLN A 14 6.60 -10.97 3.41
CA GLN A 14 6.97 -12.38 3.49
C GLN A 14 6.90 -12.88 4.93
N LYS A 15 7.44 -12.12 5.89
CA LYS A 15 7.35 -12.47 7.31
C LYS A 15 5.89 -12.62 7.76
N TYR A 16 5.04 -11.67 7.41
CA TYR A 16 3.60 -11.74 7.72
C TYR A 16 2.94 -12.98 7.09
N ALA A 17 3.28 -13.29 5.84
CA ALA A 17 2.74 -14.46 5.16
C ALA A 17 3.17 -15.77 5.82
N ASP A 18 4.44 -15.89 6.24
CA ASP A 18 4.97 -17.06 6.93
C ASP A 18 4.30 -17.26 8.30
N GLU A 19 4.13 -16.16 9.07
CA GLU A 19 3.48 -16.18 10.38
C GLU A 19 2.00 -16.58 10.31
N ASN A 20 1.33 -16.34 9.18
CA ASN A 20 -0.10 -16.58 8.99
C ASN A 20 -0.42 -17.73 8.03
N GLY A 21 0.59 -18.44 7.52
CA GLY A 21 0.40 -19.56 6.57
C GLY A 21 -0.22 -19.14 5.23
N ILE A 22 0.07 -17.92 4.76
CA ILE A 22 -0.52 -17.34 3.54
C ILE A 22 0.35 -17.67 2.33
N ALA A 23 -0.25 -18.28 1.31
CA ALA A 23 0.37 -18.41 0.00
C ALA A 23 0.22 -17.11 -0.80
N ARG A 24 1.34 -16.44 -1.11
CA ARG A 24 1.39 -15.22 -1.93
C ARG A 24 1.59 -15.55 -3.41
N ASP A 25 0.61 -16.20 -4.03
CA ASP A 25 0.60 -16.44 -5.47
C ASP A 25 0.44 -15.13 -6.28
N PRO A 26 0.56 -15.13 -7.62
CA PRO A 26 0.42 -13.89 -8.40
C PRO A 26 -0.93 -13.18 -8.21
N ASP A 27 -2.02 -13.92 -8.04
CA ASP A 27 -3.35 -13.36 -7.88
C ASP A 27 -3.51 -12.70 -6.51
N TRP A 28 -2.86 -13.25 -5.48
CA TRP A 28 -2.82 -12.67 -4.13
C TRP A 28 -2.38 -11.21 -4.12
N PHE A 29 -1.34 -10.84 -4.88
CA PHE A 29 -0.87 -9.46 -4.93
C PHE A 29 -1.90 -8.50 -5.53
N MET A 30 -2.65 -8.94 -6.55
CA MET A 30 -3.69 -8.13 -7.17
C MET A 30 -4.94 -8.03 -6.28
N LEU A 31 -5.34 -9.13 -5.65
CA LEU A 31 -6.49 -9.16 -4.76
C LEU A 31 -6.25 -8.34 -3.49
N LYS A 32 -5.06 -8.45 -2.88
CA LYS A 32 -4.69 -7.60 -1.75
C LYS A 32 -4.63 -6.13 -2.13
N LEU A 33 -4.08 -5.78 -3.30
CA LEU A 33 -4.11 -4.39 -3.77
C LEU A 33 -5.55 -3.83 -3.81
N GLN A 34 -6.52 -4.63 -4.26
CA GLN A 34 -7.92 -4.22 -4.25
C GLN A 34 -8.52 -4.13 -2.83
N GLU A 35 -8.12 -5.02 -1.93
CA GLU A 35 -8.48 -4.94 -0.51
C GLU A 35 -8.02 -3.60 0.10
N GLU A 36 -6.75 -3.23 -0.10
CA GLU A 36 -6.17 -1.97 0.41
C GLU A 36 -6.89 -0.73 -0.15
N VAL A 37 -7.28 -0.74 -1.44
CA VAL A 37 -8.10 0.34 -2.03
C VAL A 37 -9.44 0.45 -1.32
N GLY A 38 -10.04 -0.69 -0.95
CA GLY A 38 -11.27 -0.75 -0.17
C GLY A 38 -11.10 -0.14 1.23
N GLU A 39 -9.99 -0.44 1.90
CA GLU A 39 -9.68 0.05 3.25
C GLU A 39 -9.40 1.56 3.25
N VAL A 40 -8.59 2.07 2.32
CA VAL A 40 -8.41 3.51 2.09
C VAL A 40 -9.73 4.21 1.82
N THR A 41 -10.60 3.62 1.00
CA THR A 41 -11.92 4.17 0.69
C THR A 41 -12.79 4.25 1.96
N GLN A 42 -12.76 3.22 2.80
CA GLN A 42 -13.49 3.22 4.06
C GLN A 42 -12.95 4.27 5.04
N ALA A 43 -11.63 4.37 5.20
CA ALA A 43 -10.99 5.38 6.05
C ALA A 43 -11.33 6.80 5.57
N TRP A 44 -11.27 7.05 4.26
CA TRP A 44 -11.68 8.31 3.65
C TRP A 44 -13.15 8.66 3.91
N ASN A 45 -14.05 7.69 3.76
CA ASN A 45 -15.47 7.89 4.04
C ASN A 45 -15.73 8.23 5.51
N ARG A 46 -15.02 7.58 6.44
CA ARG A 46 -15.10 7.92 7.88
C ARG A 46 -14.64 9.36 8.12
N LEU A 47 -13.45 9.72 7.63
CA LEU A 47 -12.87 11.06 7.81
C LEU A 47 -13.76 12.16 7.21
N THR A 48 -14.38 11.91 6.05
CA THR A 48 -15.22 12.89 5.36
C THR A 48 -16.69 12.89 5.79
N GLY A 49 -17.04 12.18 6.87
CA GLY A 49 -18.39 12.16 7.44
C GLY A 49 -19.42 11.35 6.65
N ARG A 50 -18.99 10.56 5.65
CA ARG A 50 -19.85 9.65 4.87
C ARG A 50 -19.93 8.24 5.47
N GLY A 51 -19.06 7.94 6.43
CA GLY A 51 -19.02 6.68 7.18
C GLY A 51 -19.22 6.92 8.69
N ARG A 52 -19.49 5.85 9.43
CA ARG A 52 -19.60 5.90 10.90
C ARG A 52 -18.21 6.10 11.51
N SER A 53 -18.02 7.16 12.30
CA SER A 53 -16.76 7.41 13.03
C SER A 53 -16.46 6.35 14.11
N ARG A 54 -17.50 5.66 14.61
CA ARG A 54 -17.41 4.64 15.68
C ARG A 54 -16.68 5.18 16.92
N GLY A 55 -16.89 6.46 17.25
CA GLY A 55 -16.29 7.10 18.43
C GLY A 55 -14.84 7.57 18.25
N ARG A 56 -14.25 7.42 17.06
CA ARG A 56 -12.90 7.94 16.76
C ARG A 56 -12.87 9.47 16.68
N SER A 57 -11.79 10.07 17.16
CA SER A 57 -11.45 11.49 16.96
C SER A 57 -11.06 11.77 15.51
N GLU A 58 -11.01 13.06 15.13
CA GLU A 58 -10.53 13.44 13.81
C GLU A 58 -9.06 13.07 13.58
N GLU A 59 -8.23 13.21 14.61
CA GLU A 59 -6.82 12.82 14.57
C GLU A 59 -6.64 11.32 14.41
N GLU A 60 -7.47 10.51 15.08
CA GLU A 60 -7.50 9.07 14.89
C GLU A 60 -7.89 8.70 13.46
N MET A 61 -8.93 9.32 12.91
CA MET A 61 -9.35 9.06 11.52
C MET A 61 -8.31 9.50 10.49
N LYS A 62 -7.54 10.56 10.75
CA LYS A 62 -6.41 10.98 9.91
C LYS A 62 -5.24 9.99 9.98
N ARG A 63 -4.96 9.42 11.16
CA ARG A 63 -3.96 8.36 11.31
C ARG A 63 -4.40 7.10 10.58
N ASP A 64 -5.63 6.64 10.79
CA ASP A 64 -6.21 5.50 10.05
C ASP A 64 -6.00 5.69 8.54
N LEU A 65 -6.39 6.85 7.99
CA LEU A 65 -6.20 7.10 6.55
C LEU A 65 -4.72 7.05 6.10
N ALA A 66 -3.80 7.56 6.93
CA ALA A 66 -2.38 7.52 6.62
C ALA A 66 -1.84 6.09 6.63
N ASP A 67 -2.25 5.28 7.60
CA ASP A 67 -1.86 3.88 7.75
C ASP A 67 -2.37 3.05 6.54
N GLU A 68 -3.67 3.13 6.21
CA GLU A 68 -4.23 2.41 5.04
C GLU A 68 -3.56 2.87 3.72
N THR A 69 -3.20 4.16 3.61
CA THR A 69 -2.51 4.67 2.42
C THR A 69 -1.08 4.14 2.32
N ALA A 70 -0.42 3.92 3.46
CA ALA A 70 0.90 3.29 3.51
C ALA A 70 0.83 1.81 3.10
N ASP A 71 -0.22 1.10 3.50
CA ASP A 71 -0.44 -0.30 3.09
C ASP A 71 -0.76 -0.42 1.60
N LEU A 72 -1.58 0.50 1.07
CA LEU A 72 -1.81 0.62 -0.37
C LEU A 72 -0.51 0.87 -1.15
N LEU A 73 0.33 1.81 -0.69
CA LEU A 73 1.64 2.07 -1.29
C LEU A 73 2.53 0.82 -1.22
N GLY A 74 2.55 0.14 -0.06
CA GLY A 74 3.26 -1.11 0.13
C GLY A 74 2.88 -2.16 -0.90
N HIS A 75 1.58 -2.39 -1.11
CA HIS A 75 1.11 -3.36 -2.10
C HIS A 75 1.40 -2.97 -3.55
N VAL A 76 1.40 -1.69 -3.90
CA VAL A 76 1.88 -1.22 -5.22
C VAL A 76 3.36 -1.57 -5.41
N LEU A 77 4.19 -1.35 -4.38
CA LEU A 77 5.62 -1.67 -4.43
C LEU A 77 5.89 -3.18 -4.45
N LEU A 78 5.12 -3.97 -3.70
CA LEU A 78 5.16 -5.44 -3.72
C LEU A 78 4.80 -5.97 -5.11
N LEU A 79 3.73 -5.47 -5.72
CA LEU A 79 3.33 -5.83 -7.09
C LEU A 79 4.46 -5.50 -8.10
N ALA A 80 5.06 -4.31 -7.99
CA ALA A 80 6.17 -3.91 -8.84
C ALA A 80 7.40 -4.81 -8.64
N HIS A 81 7.77 -5.10 -7.39
CA HIS A 81 8.89 -5.96 -7.05
C HIS A 81 8.70 -7.38 -7.58
N ARG A 82 7.52 -7.98 -7.34
CA ARG A 82 7.18 -9.33 -7.78
C ARG A 82 7.26 -9.52 -9.29
N ASN A 83 6.91 -8.48 -10.06
CA ASN A 83 6.87 -8.50 -11.52
C ASN A 83 8.13 -7.89 -12.18
N GLY A 84 9.14 -7.49 -11.39
CA GLY A 84 10.35 -6.86 -11.93
C GLY A 84 10.11 -5.53 -12.66
N LEU A 85 9.11 -4.76 -12.23
CA LEU A 85 8.76 -3.48 -12.86
C LEU A 85 9.73 -2.37 -12.45
N ASP A 86 10.29 -1.69 -13.44
CA ASP A 86 11.13 -0.51 -13.22
C ASP A 86 10.27 0.74 -12.97
N LEU A 87 9.85 0.90 -11.71
CA LEU A 87 8.96 1.97 -11.30
C LEU A 87 9.66 3.34 -11.27
N GLU A 88 10.98 3.39 -10.98
CA GLU A 88 11.76 4.63 -11.01
C GLU A 88 11.76 5.23 -12.43
N ASN A 89 12.12 4.44 -13.45
CA ASN A 89 12.09 4.90 -14.84
C ASN A 89 10.65 5.14 -15.36
N ALA A 90 9.67 4.37 -14.88
CA ALA A 90 8.26 4.61 -15.22
C ALA A 90 7.77 5.96 -14.69
N ILE A 91 8.16 6.35 -13.47
CA ILE A 91 7.83 7.65 -12.89
C ILE A 91 8.54 8.77 -13.66
N GLU A 92 9.84 8.66 -13.90
CA GLU A 92 10.59 9.69 -14.65
C GLU A 92 10.00 9.92 -16.04
N ARG A 93 9.68 8.84 -16.75
CA ARG A 93 9.11 8.93 -18.10
C ARG A 93 7.70 9.53 -18.12
N LYS A 94 6.84 9.20 -17.15
CA LYS A 94 5.43 9.65 -17.11
C LYS A 94 5.25 11.01 -16.43
N TRP A 95 5.92 11.24 -15.31
CA TRP A 95 5.72 12.38 -14.42
C TRP A 95 6.84 13.43 -14.49
N ARG A 96 7.91 13.16 -15.25
CA ARG A 96 8.98 14.12 -15.57
C ARG A 96 9.77 14.62 -14.35
N PHE A 97 9.85 13.81 -13.30
CA PHE A 97 10.75 14.03 -12.16
C PHE A 97 11.46 12.73 -11.76
N LYS A 98 12.60 12.84 -11.07
CA LYS A 98 13.35 11.68 -10.57
C LYS A 98 12.99 11.39 -9.11
N PRO A 99 12.47 10.19 -8.77
CA PRO A 99 12.23 9.81 -7.39
C PRO A 99 13.53 9.78 -6.57
N GLY A 100 13.60 10.53 -5.46
CA GLY A 100 14.75 10.55 -4.57
C GLY A 100 15.98 11.33 -5.08
N ALA A 101 15.80 12.19 -6.09
CA ALA A 101 16.75 13.27 -6.38
C ALA A 101 16.63 14.40 -5.35
#